data_AF-A0A954FMS3-F1
#
_entry.id   AF-A0A954FMS3-F1
#
_cell.length_a   1.000
_cell.length_b   1.000
_cell.length_c   1.000
_cell.angle_alpha   90.00
_cell.angle_beta   90.00
_cell.angle_gamma   90.00
#
_symmetry.space_group_name_H-M   'P 1'
#
loop_
_entity.id
_entity.type
_entity.pdbx_description
1 polymer ?
#
loop_
_entity_poly.entity_id
_entity_poly.type
_entity_poly.pdbx_seq_one_letter_code
_entity_poly.pdbx_strand_id
1 'polypeptide(L)'
;EGNRMNEKSWASLAPLLDHRRYVESIVAGITIAAHPDFRCAVTMNEDESTFEIPDYIMSRLQPTLTLGHPAREDELAILKYHLPFADDQMLNLTVDFLQESHSLNLDFSTRDGINIMRFALKRMAQDPTHPVARDDAWRESLEKCLGEDATDLKALASRKSQSLGGNIVPMGLGDFFFSPDDPLHPDADFGEFDDDDDDDDDDDMDDEPGADEGRR
;
A
#
# COMPACT_ATOMS: atom_id res chain seq x y z
N GLU A 1 -9.60 -1.02 16.97
CA GLU A 1 -9.08 -1.62 15.72
C GLU A 1 -9.62 -3.04 15.63
N GLY A 2 -10.50 -3.28 14.66
CA GLY A 2 -11.23 -4.53 14.57
C GLY A 2 -10.34 -5.73 14.24
N ASN A 3 -9.34 -5.51 13.41
CA ASN A 3 -8.39 -6.51 12.95
C ASN A 3 -7.19 -6.71 13.91
N ARG A 4 -7.28 -6.21 15.14
CA ARG A 4 -6.37 -6.57 16.25
C ARG A 4 -7.01 -7.46 17.30
N MET A 5 -8.31 -7.74 17.17
CA MET A 5 -9.04 -8.61 18.08
C MET A 5 -9.11 -10.03 17.53
N ASN A 6 -8.95 -11.02 18.42
CA ASN A 6 -9.13 -12.42 18.04
C ASN A 6 -10.61 -12.77 17.80
N GLU A 7 -10.85 -13.86 17.09
CA GLU A 7 -12.19 -14.34 16.77
C GLU A 7 -13.06 -14.56 18.03
N LYS A 8 -12.50 -15.09 19.12
CA LYS A 8 -13.25 -15.33 20.37
C LYS A 8 -13.83 -14.04 20.96
N SER A 9 -13.08 -12.95 20.85
CA SER A 9 -13.53 -11.63 21.30
C SER A 9 -14.62 -11.06 20.41
N TRP A 10 -14.61 -11.40 19.13
CA TRP A 10 -15.68 -11.05 18.21
C TRP A 10 -16.95 -11.88 18.42
N ALA A 11 -16.80 -13.17 18.70
CA ALA A 11 -17.93 -14.07 18.98
C ALA A 11 -18.75 -13.61 20.18
N SER A 12 -18.11 -13.08 21.24
CA SER A 12 -18.81 -12.52 22.40
C SER A 12 -19.54 -11.20 22.10
N LEU A 13 -19.11 -10.46 21.08
CA LEU A 13 -19.75 -9.22 20.61
C LEU A 13 -20.81 -9.45 19.52
N ALA A 14 -20.87 -10.63 18.91
CA ALA A 14 -21.84 -10.90 17.85
C ALA A 14 -23.31 -10.64 18.26
N PRO A 15 -23.78 -10.98 19.48
CA PRO A 15 -25.13 -10.66 19.93
C PRO A 15 -25.38 -9.15 20.14
N LEU A 16 -24.33 -8.37 20.35
CA LEU A 16 -24.43 -6.91 20.48
C LEU A 16 -24.71 -6.24 19.13
N LEU A 17 -24.13 -6.81 18.07
CA LEU A 17 -24.18 -6.26 16.71
C LEU A 17 -25.39 -6.73 15.89
N ASP A 18 -26.15 -7.72 16.38
CA ASP A 18 -27.39 -8.17 15.76
C ASP A 18 -28.65 -7.72 16.51
N HIS A 19 -29.81 -8.26 16.14
CA HIS A 19 -31.10 -7.91 16.71
C HIS A 19 -31.21 -8.18 18.22
N ARG A 20 -30.35 -9.02 18.78
CA ARG A 20 -30.36 -9.38 20.21
C ARG A 20 -29.93 -8.23 21.10
N ARG A 21 -29.02 -7.36 20.64
CA ARG A 21 -28.61 -6.12 21.30
C ARG A 21 -28.21 -6.32 22.79
N TYR A 22 -27.39 -7.32 23.08
CA TYR A 22 -26.83 -7.53 24.42
C TYR A 22 -25.41 -8.09 24.37
N VAL A 23 -24.69 -7.99 25.49
CA VAL A 23 -23.46 -8.74 25.74
C VAL A 23 -23.66 -9.67 26.93
N GLU A 24 -23.01 -10.82 26.89
CA GLU A 24 -23.09 -11.83 27.95
C GLU A 24 -21.69 -12.25 28.38
N SER A 25 -21.49 -12.35 29.69
CA SER A 25 -20.31 -12.97 30.28
C SER A 25 -20.72 -14.27 30.95
N ILE A 26 -20.32 -15.40 30.36
CA ILE A 26 -20.58 -16.73 30.91
C ILE A 26 -19.87 -16.91 32.26
N VAL A 27 -18.64 -16.38 32.39
CA VAL A 27 -17.84 -16.49 33.63
C VAL A 27 -18.51 -15.76 34.79
N ALA A 28 -19.08 -14.58 34.52
CA ALA A 28 -19.77 -13.78 35.54
C ALA A 28 -21.25 -14.13 35.68
N GLY A 29 -21.84 -14.85 34.72
CA GLY A 29 -23.28 -15.13 34.67
C GLY A 29 -24.14 -13.87 34.49
N ILE A 30 -23.59 -12.83 33.84
CA ILE A 30 -24.25 -11.52 33.68
C ILE A 30 -24.56 -11.29 32.21
N THR A 31 -25.79 -10.83 31.95
CA THR A 31 -26.21 -10.29 30.65
C THR A 31 -26.49 -8.80 30.79
N ILE A 32 -25.94 -8.00 29.86
CA ILE A 32 -26.13 -6.55 29.81
C ILE A 32 -26.80 -6.20 28.49
N ALA A 33 -28.02 -5.68 28.55
CA ALA A 33 -28.71 -5.16 27.39
C ALA A 33 -28.07 -3.85 26.91
N ALA A 34 -27.93 -3.70 25.60
CA ALA A 34 -27.43 -2.48 24.98
C ALA A 34 -28.49 -1.38 25.04
N HIS A 35 -28.03 -0.14 25.17
CA HIS A 35 -28.90 1.02 25.07
C HIS A 35 -29.60 1.08 23.68
N PRO A 36 -30.85 1.57 23.56
CA PRO A 36 -31.53 1.72 22.27
C PRO A 36 -30.71 2.52 21.25
N ASP A 37 -30.03 3.58 21.69
CA ASP A 37 -29.20 4.45 20.84
C ASP A 37 -27.73 4.00 20.70
N PHE A 38 -27.39 2.80 21.17
CA PHE A 38 -26.03 2.30 21.01
C PHE A 38 -25.63 2.20 19.53
N ARG A 39 -24.46 2.74 19.19
CA ARG A 39 -23.83 2.69 17.87
C ARG A 39 -22.41 2.15 18.02
N CYS A 40 -21.99 1.31 17.09
CA CYS A 40 -20.64 0.79 17.03
C CYS A 40 -19.98 1.27 15.72
N ALA A 41 -18.77 1.80 15.82
CA ALA A 41 -17.93 2.11 14.67
C ALA A 41 -16.63 1.33 14.83
N VAL A 42 -16.26 0.58 13.79
CA VAL A 42 -15.07 -0.27 13.79
C VAL A 42 -14.13 0.25 12.72
N THR A 43 -12.88 0.51 13.10
CA THR A 43 -11.81 0.86 12.18
C THR A 43 -10.91 -0.34 11.95
N MET A 44 -10.46 -0.52 10.71
CA MET A 44 -9.52 -1.57 10.30
C MET A 44 -8.37 -0.89 9.55
N ASN A 45 -7.14 -1.28 9.88
CA ASN A 45 -5.98 -0.91 9.06
C ASN A 45 -5.78 -1.95 7.95
N GLU A 46 -5.04 -1.62 6.90
CA GLU A 46 -4.72 -2.56 5.81
C GLU A 46 -3.33 -3.22 5.98
N ASP A 47 -2.69 -3.05 7.15
CA ASP A 47 -1.33 -3.52 7.40
C ASP A 47 -1.22 -5.05 7.50
N GLU A 48 -0.05 -5.60 7.12
CA GLU A 48 0.27 -7.04 7.08
C GLU A 48 0.16 -7.76 8.45
N SER A 49 0.10 -7.02 9.56
CA SER A 49 0.12 -7.55 10.93
C SER A 49 -1.26 -7.62 11.58
N THR A 50 -2.27 -8.04 10.81
CA THR A 50 -3.67 -7.96 11.23
C THR A 50 -4.39 -9.30 11.13
N PHE A 51 -5.32 -9.55 12.06
CA PHE A 51 -6.19 -10.74 12.03
C PHE A 51 -7.33 -10.52 11.03
N GLU A 52 -7.62 -11.53 10.22
CA GLU A 52 -8.81 -11.54 9.37
C GLU A 52 -10.07 -11.58 10.23
N ILE A 53 -10.98 -10.65 9.96
CA ILE A 53 -12.28 -10.60 10.64
C ILE A 53 -13.20 -11.65 9.98
N PRO A 54 -13.82 -12.55 10.74
CA PRO A 54 -14.73 -13.55 10.16
C PRO A 54 -15.90 -12.92 9.40
N ASP A 55 -16.34 -13.56 8.31
CA ASP A 55 -17.42 -13.06 7.44
C ASP A 55 -18.74 -12.80 8.17
N TYR A 56 -19.04 -13.62 9.19
CA TYR A 56 -20.26 -13.44 9.99
C TYR A 56 -20.20 -12.13 10.80
N ILE A 57 -19.02 -11.63 11.17
CA ILE A 57 -18.87 -10.31 11.79
C ILE A 57 -18.90 -9.22 10.73
N MET A 58 -18.17 -9.41 9.62
CA MET A 58 -18.09 -8.41 8.55
C MET A 58 -19.47 -8.06 7.99
N SER A 59 -20.35 -9.06 7.83
CA SER A 59 -21.75 -8.86 7.41
C SER A 59 -22.58 -8.02 8.39
N ARG A 60 -22.22 -7.99 9.68
CA ARG A 60 -22.88 -7.19 10.72
C ARG A 60 -22.29 -5.77 10.85
N LEU A 61 -21.10 -5.54 10.30
CA LEU A 61 -20.41 -4.24 10.34
C LEU A 61 -20.70 -3.36 9.11
N GLN A 62 -21.52 -3.82 8.17
CA GLN A 62 -21.92 -3.04 7.01
C GLN A 62 -22.74 -1.80 7.41
N PRO A 63 -22.56 -0.65 6.75
CA PRO A 63 -21.71 -0.42 5.57
C PRO A 63 -20.23 -0.22 5.90
N THR A 64 -19.34 -0.80 5.09
CA THR A 64 -17.91 -0.49 5.13
C THR A 64 -17.63 0.78 4.33
N LEU A 65 -16.89 1.72 4.93
CA LEU A 65 -16.45 2.95 4.27
C LEU A 65 -14.93 2.90 4.12
N THR A 66 -14.47 2.88 2.87
CA THR A 66 -13.04 3.00 2.55
C THR A 66 -12.62 4.44 2.72
N LEU A 67 -11.60 4.69 3.55
CA LEU A 67 -11.03 6.01 3.75
C LEU A 67 -9.79 6.14 2.88
N GLY A 68 -9.89 6.95 1.82
CA GLY A 68 -8.75 7.34 0.99
C GLY A 68 -8.15 8.67 1.41
N HIS A 69 -7.13 9.09 0.67
CA HIS A 69 -6.59 10.43 0.81
C HIS A 69 -7.60 11.49 0.34
N PRO A 70 -7.73 12.62 1.06
CA PRO A 70 -8.59 13.73 0.65
C PRO A 70 -8.14 14.37 -0.67
N ALA A 71 -9.09 14.95 -1.41
CA ALA A 71 -8.79 15.73 -2.61
C ALA A 71 -8.04 17.03 -2.25
N ARG A 72 -7.35 17.61 -3.23
CA ARG A 72 -6.56 18.86 -3.07
C ARG A 72 -7.32 19.99 -2.36
N GLU A 73 -8.58 20.20 -2.73
CA GLU A 73 -9.43 21.26 -2.15
C GLU A 73 -9.76 20.98 -0.68
N ASP A 74 -10.07 19.73 -0.34
CA ASP A 74 -10.36 19.30 1.03
C ASP A 74 -9.10 19.37 1.90
N GLU A 75 -7.93 18.99 1.37
CA GLU A 75 -6.65 19.14 2.09
C GLU A 75 -6.34 20.58 2.41
N LEU A 76 -6.49 21.47 1.42
CA LEU A 76 -6.28 22.90 1.64
C LEU A 76 -7.23 23.42 2.71
N ALA A 77 -8.51 23.02 2.67
CA ALA A 77 -9.50 23.40 3.68
C ALA A 77 -9.13 22.87 5.08
N ILE A 78 -8.67 21.63 5.19
CA ILE A 78 -8.20 21.02 6.46
C ILE A 78 -7.01 21.79 7.01
N LEU A 79 -6.01 22.08 6.18
CA LEU A 79 -4.82 22.83 6.61
C LEU A 79 -5.20 24.26 7.03
N LYS A 80 -6.05 24.94 6.27
CA LYS A 80 -6.52 26.30 6.58
C LYS A 80 -7.34 26.35 7.86
N TYR A 81 -8.15 25.33 8.13
CA TYR A 81 -8.89 25.20 9.37
C TYR A 81 -7.96 25.05 10.59
N HIS A 82 -6.90 24.25 10.47
CA HIS A 82 -5.96 24.04 11.56
C HIS A 82 -4.91 25.14 11.71
N LEU A 83 -4.62 25.88 10.64
CA LEU A 83 -3.62 26.95 10.59
C LEU A 83 -4.20 28.20 9.94
N PRO A 84 -5.14 28.91 10.60
CA PRO A 84 -5.84 30.05 10.01
C PRO A 84 -4.93 31.25 9.74
N PHE A 85 -3.74 31.28 10.36
CA PHE A 85 -2.75 32.35 10.22
C PHE A 85 -1.63 32.01 9.23
N ALA A 86 -1.66 30.81 8.63
CA ALA A 86 -0.67 30.42 7.63
C ALA A 86 -0.90 31.20 6.33
N ASP A 87 0.20 31.53 5.67
CA ASP A 87 0.18 32.17 4.36
C ASP A 87 -0.34 31.20 3.29
N ASP A 88 -1.23 31.68 2.40
CA ASP A 88 -1.85 30.85 1.37
C ASP A 88 -0.80 30.23 0.41
N GLN A 89 0.36 30.86 0.21
CA GLN A 89 1.43 30.28 -0.64
C GLN A 89 2.03 29.03 -0.01
N MET A 90 2.36 29.08 1.29
CA MET A 90 2.93 27.93 2.00
C MET A 90 1.92 26.80 2.16
N LEU A 91 0.64 27.13 2.32
CA LEU A 91 -0.44 26.14 2.31
C LEU A 91 -0.50 25.41 0.97
N ASN A 92 -0.49 26.13 -0.15
CA ASN A 92 -0.49 25.50 -1.48
C ASN A 92 0.75 24.62 -1.70
N LEU A 93 1.94 25.09 -1.32
CA LEU A 93 3.18 24.31 -1.42
C LEU A 93 3.09 22.97 -0.66
N THR A 94 2.54 23.00 0.55
CA THR A 94 2.37 21.80 1.38
C THR A 94 1.34 20.85 0.79
N VAL A 95 0.24 21.37 0.24
CA VAL A 95 -0.77 20.56 -0.43
C VAL A 95 -0.21 19.91 -1.69
N ASP A 96 0.54 20.66 -2.51
CA ASP A 96 1.12 20.12 -3.74
C ASP A 96 2.12 18.99 -3.41
N PHE A 97 2.91 19.14 -2.35
CA PHE A 97 3.77 18.08 -1.82
C PHE A 97 2.97 16.84 -1.39
N LEU A 98 1.88 17.00 -0.63
CA LEU A 98 1.04 15.90 -0.15
C LEU A 98 0.39 15.14 -1.33
N GLN A 99 -0.14 15.87 -2.30
CA GLN A 99 -0.75 15.28 -3.50
C GLN A 99 0.26 14.51 -4.36
N GLU A 100 1.48 15.06 -4.54
CA GLU A 100 2.55 14.35 -5.24
C GLU A 100 2.93 13.07 -4.49
N SER A 101 3.04 13.12 -3.17
CA SER A 101 3.36 11.94 -2.37
C SER A 101 2.28 10.86 -2.40
N HIS A 102 0.99 11.24 -2.41
CA HIS A 102 -0.11 10.29 -2.60
C HIS A 102 -0.07 9.65 -3.99
N SER A 103 0.27 10.41 -5.03
CA SER A 103 0.43 9.87 -6.39
C SER A 103 1.54 8.83 -6.50
N LEU A 104 2.51 8.88 -5.59
CA LEU A 104 3.65 7.98 -5.49
C LEU A 104 3.45 6.85 -4.47
N ASN A 105 2.24 6.66 -3.94
CA ASN A 105 1.91 5.67 -2.89
C ASN A 105 2.82 5.78 -1.64
N LEU A 106 3.18 7.01 -1.27
CA LEU A 106 3.89 7.31 -0.03
C LEU A 106 2.89 7.58 1.09
N ASP A 107 3.18 7.08 2.29
CA ASP A 107 2.23 7.11 3.42
C ASP A 107 2.26 8.45 4.17
N PHE A 108 2.48 9.55 3.45
CA PHE A 108 2.46 10.89 4.04
C PHE A 108 1.02 11.35 4.23
N SER A 109 0.70 11.77 5.44
CA SER A 109 -0.66 12.16 5.81
C SER A 109 -0.81 13.68 5.89
N THR A 110 -2.05 14.18 5.84
CA THR A 110 -2.34 15.60 6.06
C THR A 110 -1.83 16.08 7.43
N ARG A 111 -1.70 15.18 8.42
CA ARG A 111 -1.12 15.48 9.73
C ARG A 111 0.37 15.87 9.63
N ASP A 112 1.10 15.25 8.72
CA ASP A 112 2.51 15.57 8.48
C ASP A 112 2.64 16.96 7.87
N GLY A 113 1.78 17.30 6.91
CA GLY A 113 1.67 18.67 6.39
C GLY A 113 1.42 19.72 7.48
N ILE A 114 0.52 19.44 8.43
CA ILE A 114 0.26 20.33 9.57
C ILE A 114 1.52 20.49 10.45
N ASN A 115 2.27 19.41 10.66
CA ASN A 115 3.48 19.45 11.49
C ASN A 115 4.61 20.25 10.82
N ILE A 116 4.85 20.01 9.52
CA ILE A 116 5.79 20.78 8.67
C ILE A 116 5.46 22.27 8.76
N MET A 117 4.20 22.63 8.58
CA MET A 117 3.75 24.01 8.62
C MET A 117 3.88 24.65 10.00
N ARG A 118 3.54 23.94 11.08
CA ARG A 118 3.75 24.44 12.45
C ARG A 118 5.22 24.69 12.73
N PHE A 119 6.10 23.81 12.26
CA PHE A 119 7.54 23.97 12.45
C PHE A 119 8.03 25.20 11.67
N ALA A 120 7.70 25.32 10.39
CA ALA A 120 8.08 26.47 9.56
C ALA A 120 7.62 27.80 10.19
N LEU A 121 6.36 27.90 10.60
CA LEU A 121 5.82 29.11 11.25
C LEU A 121 6.54 29.44 12.56
N LYS A 122 6.82 28.44 13.40
CA LYS A 122 7.59 28.64 14.63
C LYS A 122 9.03 29.07 14.35
N ARG A 123 9.66 28.49 13.32
CA ARG A 123 11.03 28.80 12.90
C ARG A 123 11.13 30.26 12.43
N MET A 124 10.17 30.71 11.64
CA MET A 124 10.08 32.11 11.19
C MET A 124 9.82 33.08 12.35
N ALA A 125 9.04 32.67 13.35
CA ALA A 125 8.75 33.51 14.52
C ALA A 125 9.93 33.65 15.50
N GLN A 126 10.96 32.79 15.42
CA GLN A 126 12.10 32.81 16.34
C GLN A 126 13.08 33.95 16.07
N ASP A 127 13.23 34.41 14.82
CA ASP A 127 14.17 35.47 14.47
C ASP A 127 13.46 36.69 13.84
N PRO A 128 13.10 37.70 14.65
CA PRO A 128 12.51 38.95 14.16
C PRO A 128 13.50 39.81 13.35
N THR A 129 14.80 39.53 13.46
CA THR A 129 15.88 40.38 12.92
C THR A 129 16.43 39.88 11.59
N HIS A 130 16.34 38.58 11.33
CA HIS A 130 16.67 37.97 10.04
C HIS A 130 15.56 37.01 9.59
N PRO A 131 14.54 37.51 8.88
CA PRO A 131 13.48 36.66 8.36
C PRO A 131 14.07 35.65 7.37
N VAL A 132 14.06 34.37 7.74
CA VAL A 132 14.35 33.28 6.81
C VAL A 132 13.34 33.33 5.67
N ALA A 133 13.78 33.12 4.43
CA ALA A 133 12.86 33.03 3.30
C ALA A 133 11.85 31.91 3.56
N ARG A 134 10.58 32.15 3.20
CA ARG A 134 9.47 31.23 3.50
C ARG A 134 9.72 29.82 2.95
N ASP A 135 10.28 29.76 1.74
CA ASP A 135 10.60 28.51 1.05
C ASP A 135 11.74 27.75 1.75
N ASP A 136 12.74 28.47 2.26
CA ASP A 136 13.85 27.89 3.01
C ASP A 136 13.38 27.35 4.37
N ALA A 137 12.51 28.09 5.06
CA ALA A 137 11.92 27.66 6.33
C ALA A 137 11.01 26.43 6.15
N TRP A 138 10.30 26.34 5.02
CA TRP A 138 9.50 25.17 4.67
C TRP A 138 10.37 23.97 4.28
N ARG A 139 11.46 24.18 3.54
CA ARG A 139 12.39 23.08 3.21
C ARG A 139 13.10 22.55 4.46
N GLU A 140 13.54 23.44 5.34
CA GLU A 140 14.12 23.06 6.64
C GLU A 140 13.10 22.27 7.48
N SER A 141 11.84 22.68 7.48
CA SER A 141 10.80 21.95 8.22
C SER A 141 10.49 20.59 7.62
N LEU A 142 10.51 20.46 6.29
CA LEU A 142 10.35 19.20 5.59
C LEU A 142 11.45 18.20 6.01
N GLU A 143 12.71 18.61 5.94
CA GLU A 143 13.85 17.78 6.33
C GLU A 143 13.81 17.38 7.81
N LYS A 144 13.43 18.31 8.70
CA LYS A 144 13.40 18.03 10.14
C LYS A 144 12.20 17.20 10.58
N CYS A 145 11.07 17.27 9.88
CA CYS A 145 9.86 16.53 10.23
C CYS A 145 9.78 15.16 9.56
N LEU A 146 10.15 15.07 8.28
CA LEU A 146 10.02 13.84 7.47
C LEU A 146 11.36 13.14 7.18
N GLY A 147 12.48 13.78 7.50
CA GLY A 147 13.82 13.27 7.22
C GLY A 147 14.38 13.80 5.88
N GLU A 148 15.68 13.59 5.68
CA GLU A 148 16.40 14.09 4.50
C GLU A 148 15.88 13.45 3.19
N ASP A 149 15.44 12.19 3.25
CA ASP A 149 14.89 11.45 2.10
C ASP A 149 13.57 12.04 1.59
N ALA A 150 12.82 12.80 2.41
CA ALA A 150 11.53 13.37 2.02
C ALA A 150 11.67 14.58 1.07
N THR A 151 12.88 15.08 0.87
CA THR A 151 13.16 16.14 -0.11
C THR A 151 13.09 15.65 -1.56
N ASP A 152 13.35 14.35 -1.80
CA ASP A 152 13.22 13.70 -3.10
C ASP A 152 12.20 12.56 -3.03
N LEU A 153 10.94 12.91 -3.28
CA LEU A 153 9.82 11.97 -3.29
C LEU A 153 10.01 10.81 -4.29
N LYS A 154 10.71 11.04 -5.41
CA LYS A 154 10.91 10.01 -6.46
C LYS A 154 11.97 9.00 -6.04
N ALA A 155 13.07 9.47 -5.44
CA ALA A 155 14.08 8.58 -4.87
C ALA A 155 13.50 7.76 -3.71
N LEU A 156 12.66 8.37 -2.88
CA LEU A 156 11.98 7.68 -1.78
C LEU A 156 10.98 6.63 -2.29
N ALA A 157 10.17 6.98 -3.30
CA ALA A 157 9.21 6.06 -3.91
C ALA A 157 9.91 4.87 -4.58
N SER A 158 11.00 5.10 -5.32
CA SER A 158 11.76 4.01 -5.95
C SER A 158 12.39 3.08 -4.90
N ARG A 159 12.96 3.62 -3.83
CA ARG A 159 13.49 2.82 -2.71
C ARG A 159 12.39 2.04 -1.99
N LYS A 160 11.24 2.66 -1.74
CA LYS A 160 10.07 1.99 -1.14
C LYS A 160 9.60 0.84 -2.05
N SER A 161 9.47 1.08 -3.35
CA SER A 161 9.10 0.03 -4.32
C SER A 161 10.11 -1.12 -4.38
N GLN A 162 11.41 -0.84 -4.27
CA GLN A 162 12.46 -1.87 -4.21
C GLN A 162 12.44 -2.67 -2.91
N SER A 163 12.15 -2.01 -1.78
CA SER A 163 12.04 -2.67 -0.47
C SER A 163 10.77 -3.52 -0.32
N LEU A 164 9.62 -3.06 -0.85
CA LEU A 164 8.36 -3.82 -0.90
C LEU A 164 8.37 -4.90 -1.99
N GLY A 165 9.14 -4.70 -3.08
CA GLY A 165 9.40 -5.70 -4.11
C GLY A 165 10.45 -6.74 -3.73
N GLY A 166 11.01 -6.65 -2.51
CA GLY A 166 12.06 -7.53 -2.02
C GLY A 166 11.59 -8.93 -1.63
N ASN A 167 10.87 -9.64 -2.51
CA ASN A 167 11.03 -11.09 -2.74
C ASN A 167 10.19 -11.71 -3.87
N ILE A 168 9.89 -11.02 -4.97
CA ILE A 168 9.66 -11.72 -6.25
C ILE A 168 10.30 -10.91 -7.37
N VAL A 169 11.63 -11.04 -7.51
CA VAL A 169 12.18 -11.14 -8.86
C VAL A 169 11.58 -12.43 -9.42
N PRO A 170 11.10 -12.52 -10.67
CA PRO A 170 10.72 -13.80 -11.26
C PRO A 170 12.00 -14.60 -11.53
N MET A 171 12.69 -15.00 -10.45
CA MET A 171 13.76 -15.98 -10.48
C MET A 171 13.10 -17.25 -10.99
N GLY A 172 13.53 -17.74 -12.15
CA GLY A 172 13.09 -19.04 -12.64
C GLY A 172 13.43 -20.11 -11.61
N LEU A 173 12.77 -21.26 -11.67
CA LEU A 173 13.11 -22.40 -10.79
C LEU A 173 14.61 -22.76 -10.87
N GLY A 174 15.30 -22.43 -11.97
CA GLY A 174 16.74 -22.63 -12.14
C GLY A 174 17.61 -21.85 -11.15
N ASP A 175 17.27 -20.60 -10.89
CA ASP A 175 18.02 -19.69 -10.00
C ASP A 175 17.99 -20.12 -8.51
N PHE A 176 17.09 -21.05 -8.13
CA PHE A 176 17.02 -21.61 -6.78
C PHE A 176 18.02 -22.75 -6.54
N PHE A 177 18.40 -23.48 -7.59
CA PHE A 177 19.22 -24.69 -7.47
C PHE A 177 20.64 -24.50 -8.00
N PHE A 178 20.86 -23.51 -8.87
CA PHE A 178 22.08 -23.34 -9.61
C PHE A 178 22.58 -21.90 -9.47
N SER A 179 23.90 -21.72 -9.35
CA SER A 179 24.51 -20.39 -9.43
C SER A 179 24.50 -19.90 -10.89
N PRO A 180 24.60 -18.58 -11.16
CA PRO A 180 24.58 -18.04 -12.53
C PRO A 180 25.66 -18.61 -13.47
N ASP A 181 26.78 -19.09 -12.92
CA ASP A 181 27.89 -19.71 -13.65
C ASP A 181 27.87 -21.26 -13.57
N ASP A 182 26.78 -21.86 -13.08
CA ASP A 182 26.68 -23.31 -12.96
C ASP A 182 26.38 -23.94 -14.33
N PRO A 183 27.22 -24.87 -14.82
CA PRO A 183 27.03 -25.50 -16.13
C PRO A 183 25.75 -26.34 -16.26
N LEU A 184 25.03 -26.59 -15.16
CA LEU A 184 23.71 -27.25 -15.17
C LEU A 184 22.53 -26.26 -15.04
N HIS A 185 22.80 -24.95 -15.08
CA HIS A 185 21.75 -23.94 -15.01
C HIS A 185 20.88 -24.03 -16.29
N PRO A 186 19.57 -24.29 -16.18
CA PRO A 186 18.71 -24.56 -17.33
C PRO A 186 18.57 -23.37 -18.29
N ASP A 187 18.82 -22.15 -17.81
CA ASP A 187 18.81 -20.94 -18.63
C ASP A 187 20.21 -20.54 -19.16
N ALA A 188 21.26 -21.33 -18.88
CA ALA A 188 22.64 -21.00 -19.27
C ALA A 188 23.07 -21.50 -20.66
N ASP A 189 22.19 -22.12 -21.45
CA ASP A 189 22.57 -22.59 -22.78
C ASP A 189 21.43 -22.52 -23.81
N PHE A 190 21.16 -21.31 -24.29
CA PHE A 190 20.53 -21.05 -25.59
C PHE A 190 21.17 -19.81 -26.23
N GLY A 191 22.48 -19.88 -26.46
CA GLY A 191 23.23 -18.91 -27.25
C GLY A 191 23.86 -19.60 -28.46
N GLU A 192 23.37 -19.27 -29.65
CA GLU A 192 24.00 -19.51 -30.97
C GLU A 192 24.23 -20.98 -31.37
N PHE A 193 23.24 -21.58 -32.05
CA PHE A 193 23.54 -22.46 -33.17
C PHE A 193 23.12 -21.73 -34.45
N ASP A 194 24.14 -21.39 -35.24
CA ASP A 194 24.07 -20.81 -36.57
C ASP A 194 23.20 -21.68 -37.49
N ASP A 195 22.16 -21.07 -38.05
CA ASP A 195 21.49 -21.55 -39.26
C ASP A 195 22.36 -21.11 -40.46
N ASP A 196 23.37 -21.91 -40.83
CA ASP A 196 24.09 -21.77 -42.10
C ASP A 196 24.22 -23.14 -42.79
N ASP A 197 23.47 -23.25 -43.89
CA ASP A 197 23.79 -23.85 -45.19
C ASP A 197 24.11 -25.36 -45.34
N ASP A 198 23.15 -26.00 -46.03
CA ASP A 198 23.30 -26.66 -47.33
C ASP A 198 23.88 -28.09 -47.48
N ASP A 199 23.07 -28.84 -48.24
CA ASP A 199 23.40 -29.77 -49.32
C ASP A 199 23.82 -31.24 -49.02
N ASP A 200 22.86 -32.09 -49.41
CA ASP A 200 22.98 -33.09 -50.49
C ASP A 200 23.07 -34.60 -50.15
N ASP A 201 22.28 -35.29 -50.99
CA ASP A 201 22.41 -36.65 -51.54
C ASP A 201 21.84 -37.87 -50.77
N ASP A 202 20.61 -38.19 -51.20
CA ASP A 202 20.26 -39.38 -52.01
C ASP A 202 20.11 -40.79 -51.40
N ASP A 203 19.03 -41.42 -51.91
CA ASP A 203 18.74 -42.84 -52.09
C ASP A 203 18.48 -43.70 -50.81
N ASP A 204 17.47 -44.56 -50.73
CA ASP A 204 16.67 -45.24 -51.76
C ASP A 204 15.41 -45.90 -51.14
N MET A 205 14.56 -46.36 -52.04
CA MET A 205 13.18 -46.89 -51.97
C MET A 205 12.79 -47.93 -50.88
N ASP A 206 11.49 -47.99 -50.54
CA ASP A 206 10.59 -49.06 -51.03
C ASP A 206 9.13 -48.97 -50.52
N ASP A 207 8.22 -48.98 -51.49
CA ASP A 207 6.87 -49.56 -51.60
C ASP A 207 5.68 -49.22 -50.66
N GLU A 208 4.63 -48.72 -51.33
CA GLU A 208 3.18 -48.54 -51.01
C GLU A 208 2.42 -49.89 -50.79
N PRO A 209 1.06 -49.96 -50.68
CA PRO A 209 0.02 -48.97 -50.34
C PRO A 209 -1.07 -49.52 -49.37
N GLY A 210 -2.04 -48.67 -48.96
CA GLY A 210 -3.29 -49.15 -48.35
C GLY A 210 -4.37 -48.10 -48.06
N ALA A 211 -5.20 -47.81 -49.07
CA ALA A 211 -6.60 -47.31 -49.12
C ALA A 211 -7.22 -46.67 -47.84
N ASP A 212 -7.63 -45.40 -47.86
CA ASP A 212 -8.90 -44.86 -48.41
C ASP A 212 -10.19 -45.58 -47.96
N GLU A 213 -10.93 -44.90 -47.07
CA GLU A 213 -12.40 -44.83 -46.97
C GLU A 213 -12.68 -43.84 -45.81
N GLY A 214 -13.41 -42.73 -45.89
CA GLY A 214 -14.44 -42.32 -46.83
C GLY A 214 -15.69 -41.91 -46.03
N ARG A 215 -15.99 -40.60 -46.00
CA ARG A 215 -17.30 -39.97 -45.69
C ARG A 215 -17.80 -40.08 -44.24
N ARG A 216 -18.33 -39.04 -43.61
CA ARG A 216 -19.32 -38.07 -44.10
C ARG A 216 -19.46 -36.93 -43.10
#